data_AF-A0A7K9TT24-F1
#
_entry.id   AF-A0A7K9TT24-F1
#
_cell.length_a   1.000
_cell.length_b   1.000
_cell.length_c   1.000
_cell.angle_alpha   90.00
_cell.angle_beta   90.00
_cell.angle_gamma   90.00
#
_symmetry.space_group_name_H-M   'P 1'
#
loop_
_entity.id
_entity.type
_entity.pdbx_description
1 polymer ?
#
loop_
_entity_poly.entity_id
_entity_poly.type
_entity_poly.pdbx_seq_one_letter_code
_entity_poly.pdbx_strand_id
1 'polypeptide(L)'
;VPESSRLNYGTDSRGGGPFKYPLVSVRNVYIFPGIPALMERALDGLTHLFRSERTRFHSRTIYVAADEILIAPTLDQANATFQGRVSLGSYPDWSNNYYRVKLTLDSESEQDLEEAHCFLMEKLSPDVVVPLVTDCVSTAATEVYGLAESGSALGQKVAAALGTIEMALDRYSLAQLCVGFNGGKDCTALLHLTHAALERRYPERQEKLQVLYIRITSPFPEMETFIQATVQRYGIQLCTVEGSIQEALATLKEQQ
;
A
#
# COMPACT_ATOMS: atom_id res chain seq x y z
N VAL A 1 33.88 -22.37 23.06
CA VAL A 1 33.38 -21.71 21.84
C VAL A 1 33.98 -22.44 20.64
N PRO A 2 33.19 -22.89 19.64
CA PRO A 2 33.75 -23.54 18.46
C PRO A 2 34.81 -22.65 17.80
N GLU A 3 35.96 -23.21 17.42
CA GLU A 3 37.07 -22.43 16.80
C GLU A 3 36.66 -21.70 15.52
N SER A 4 35.62 -22.18 14.83
CA SER A 4 35.08 -21.59 13.60
C SER A 4 34.04 -20.49 13.82
N SER A 5 33.85 -20.03 15.07
CA SER A 5 32.90 -18.97 15.39
C SER A 5 33.44 -17.60 14.96
N ARG A 6 32.64 -16.83 14.21
CA ARG A 6 32.97 -15.47 13.76
C ARG A 6 31.89 -14.49 14.21
N LEU A 7 32.33 -13.29 14.55
CA LEU A 7 31.45 -12.15 14.83
C LEU A 7 31.44 -11.25 13.60
N ASN A 8 30.27 -11.09 12.99
CA ASN A 8 30.11 -10.24 11.82
C ASN A 8 29.46 -8.92 12.23
N TYR A 9 30.10 -7.81 11.90
CA TYR A 9 29.60 -6.47 12.18
C TYR A 9 29.06 -5.88 10.89
N GLY A 10 27.77 -5.55 10.89
CA GLY A 10 27.13 -4.85 9.79
C GLY A 10 27.08 -3.35 10.03
N THR A 11 26.72 -2.62 8.97
CA THR A 11 26.50 -1.18 9.01
C THR A 11 25.01 -0.88 8.94
N ASP A 12 24.51 -0.02 9.82
CA ASP A 12 23.11 0.40 9.77
C ASP A 12 22.89 1.35 8.59
N SER A 13 22.06 0.92 7.62
CA SER A 13 21.72 1.72 6.43
C SER A 13 21.02 3.03 6.76
N ARG A 14 20.35 3.13 7.92
CA ARG A 14 19.63 4.36 8.35
C ARG A 14 20.47 5.33 9.17
N GLY A 15 21.56 4.87 9.77
CA GLY A 15 22.35 5.66 10.73
C GLY A 15 23.84 5.76 10.43
N GLY A 16 24.36 5.04 9.43
CA GLY A 16 25.78 5.03 9.05
C GLY A 16 26.73 4.43 10.10
N GLY A 17 26.23 4.12 11.30
CA GLY A 17 27.01 3.55 12.39
C GLY A 17 27.09 2.01 12.33
N PRO A 18 28.09 1.41 13.01
CA PRO A 18 28.18 -0.04 13.15
C PRO A 18 27.01 -0.57 13.99
N PHE A 19 26.57 -1.81 13.73
CA PHE A 19 25.54 -2.42 14.55
C PHE A 19 25.95 -2.51 16.02
N LYS A 20 24.97 -2.28 16.90
CA LYS A 20 25.13 -2.40 18.36
C LYS A 20 25.34 -3.85 18.82
N TYR A 21 25.09 -4.83 17.94
CA TYR A 21 25.30 -6.25 18.20
C TYR A 21 25.92 -6.94 16.97
N PRO A 22 26.85 -7.89 17.16
CA PRO A 22 27.38 -8.70 16.08
C PRO A 22 26.43 -9.84 15.71
N LEU A 23 26.45 -10.27 14.44
CA LEU A 23 25.84 -11.53 14.01
C LEU A 23 26.85 -12.66 14.20
N VAL A 24 26.50 -13.65 15.02
CA VAL A 24 27.33 -14.82 15.26
C VAL A 24 27.15 -15.81 14.12
N SER A 25 28.25 -16.24 13.50
CA SER A 25 28.25 -17.32 12.52
C SER A 25 29.23 -18.43 12.90
N VAL A 26 28.88 -19.67 12.56
CA VAL A 26 29.75 -20.84 12.70
C VAL A 26 29.79 -21.52 11.34
N ARG A 27 30.94 -21.46 10.67
CA ARG A 27 31.08 -21.89 9.25
C ARG A 27 30.05 -21.20 8.35
N ASN A 28 29.12 -21.97 7.76
CA ASN A 28 28.05 -21.50 6.87
C ASN A 28 26.70 -21.32 7.58
N VAL A 29 26.66 -21.42 8.92
CA VAL A 29 25.45 -21.23 9.73
C VAL A 29 25.49 -19.85 10.35
N TYR A 30 24.45 -19.05 10.10
CA TYR A 30 24.29 -17.70 10.60
C TYR A 30 23.13 -17.65 11.60
N ILE A 31 23.36 -17.10 12.80
CA ILE A 31 22.37 -17.08 13.88
C ILE A 31 21.74 -15.69 13.94
N PHE A 32 20.53 -15.56 13.38
CA PHE A 32 19.77 -14.31 13.39
C PHE A 32 18.95 -14.15 14.68
N PRO A 33 18.67 -12.90 15.11
CA PRO A 33 17.77 -12.65 16.22
C PRO A 33 16.34 -13.09 15.88
N GLY A 34 15.62 -13.61 16.89
CA GLY A 34 14.25 -14.08 16.69
C GLY A 34 13.21 -12.97 16.49
N ILE A 35 13.55 -11.70 16.77
CA ILE A 35 12.65 -10.56 16.56
C ILE A 35 12.75 -10.16 15.07
N PRO A 36 11.65 -10.22 14.28
CA PRO A 36 11.68 -9.97 12.83
C PRO A 36 12.30 -8.62 12.45
N ALA A 37 11.93 -7.54 13.17
CA ALA A 37 12.49 -6.21 12.91
C ALA A 37 14.02 -6.12 13.12
N LEU A 38 14.60 -6.95 14.00
CA LEU A 38 16.05 -7.03 14.18
C LEU A 38 16.71 -7.92 13.11
N MET A 39 16.00 -8.96 12.65
CA MET A 39 16.46 -9.82 11.56
C MET A 39 16.53 -9.05 10.24
N GLU A 40 15.47 -8.31 9.88
CA GLU A 40 15.42 -7.45 8.69
C GLU A 40 16.58 -6.47 8.67
N ARG A 41 16.79 -5.74 9.78
CA ARG A 41 17.93 -4.83 9.92
C ARG A 41 19.26 -5.56 9.76
N ALA A 42 19.42 -6.73 10.36
CA ALA A 42 20.66 -7.49 10.26
C ALA A 42 20.94 -7.95 8.82
N LEU A 43 19.92 -8.37 8.07
CA LEU A 43 20.04 -8.74 6.65
C LEU A 43 20.50 -7.55 5.80
N ASP A 44 19.88 -6.39 5.97
CA ASP A 44 20.22 -5.17 5.22
C ASP A 44 21.68 -4.74 5.46
N GLY A 45 22.12 -4.71 6.72
CA GLY A 45 23.47 -4.26 7.07
C GLY A 45 24.57 -5.29 6.84
N LEU A 46 24.22 -6.56 6.63
CA LEU A 46 25.16 -7.66 6.34
C LEU A 46 25.03 -8.17 4.90
N THR A 47 24.46 -7.37 4.01
CA THR A 47 24.36 -7.65 2.57
C THR A 47 25.69 -8.11 1.96
N HIS A 48 26.82 -7.55 2.42
CA HIS A 48 28.16 -7.95 1.95
C HIS A 48 28.50 -9.45 2.17
N LEU A 49 27.90 -10.12 3.16
CA LEU A 49 28.13 -11.53 3.43
C LEU A 49 27.30 -12.45 2.53
N PHE A 50 26.13 -11.97 2.11
CA PHE A 50 25.15 -12.77 1.35
C PHE A 50 25.10 -12.37 -0.13
N ARG A 51 25.88 -11.36 -0.55
CA ARG A 51 25.93 -10.91 -1.93
C ARG A 51 26.67 -11.93 -2.78
N SER A 52 25.93 -12.62 -3.63
CA SER A 52 26.47 -13.46 -4.69
C SER A 52 26.51 -12.67 -6.01
N GLU A 53 27.68 -12.47 -6.59
CA GLU A 53 27.81 -11.80 -7.91
C GLU A 53 27.46 -12.73 -9.09
N ARG A 54 27.39 -14.04 -8.83
CA ARG A 54 27.22 -15.07 -9.86
C ARG A 54 25.77 -15.32 -10.28
N THR A 55 24.81 -14.93 -9.44
CA THR A 55 23.39 -15.25 -9.63
C THR A 55 22.58 -13.98 -9.42
N ARG A 56 21.86 -13.53 -10.45
CA ARG A 56 20.89 -12.45 -10.37
C ARG A 56 19.52 -13.05 -10.57
N PHE A 57 18.60 -12.79 -9.64
CA PHE A 57 17.21 -13.18 -9.79
C PHE A 57 16.40 -11.95 -10.16
N HIS A 58 15.60 -12.10 -11.20
CA HIS A 58 14.61 -11.14 -11.65
C HIS A 58 13.23 -11.66 -11.24
N SER A 59 12.41 -10.78 -10.66
CA SER A 59 11.06 -11.13 -10.22
C SER A 59 10.05 -10.20 -10.87
N ARG A 60 8.90 -10.75 -11.28
CA ARG A 60 7.72 -10.03 -11.76
C ARG A 60 6.49 -10.55 -11.03
N THR A 61 5.54 -9.65 -10.78
CA THR A 61 4.30 -10.00 -10.09
C THR A 61 3.11 -9.58 -10.93
N ILE A 62 2.13 -10.46 -11.06
CA ILE A 62 0.86 -10.21 -11.73
C ILE A 62 -0.25 -10.40 -10.70
N TYR A 63 -1.23 -9.50 -10.68
CA TYR A 63 -2.39 -9.58 -9.79
C TYR A 63 -3.64 -9.89 -10.59
N VAL A 64 -4.44 -10.83 -10.08
CA VAL A 64 -5.57 -11.41 -10.80
C VAL A 64 -6.83 -11.34 -9.92
N ALA A 65 -7.94 -10.84 -10.47
CA ALA A 65 -9.24 -10.75 -9.81
C ALA A 65 -10.14 -11.99 -10.00
N ALA A 66 -9.59 -13.10 -10.50
CA ALA A 66 -10.28 -14.38 -10.65
C ALA A 66 -9.75 -15.42 -9.64
N ASP A 67 -10.58 -16.41 -9.33
CA ASP A 67 -10.17 -17.55 -8.50
C ASP A 67 -9.08 -18.37 -9.18
N GLU A 68 -8.17 -18.93 -8.37
CA GLU A 68 -7.07 -19.78 -8.86
C GLU A 68 -7.56 -20.92 -9.75
N ILE A 69 -8.69 -21.55 -9.40
CA ILE A 69 -9.28 -22.65 -10.16
C ILE A 69 -9.57 -22.27 -11.63
N LEU A 70 -9.94 -21.01 -11.88
CA LEU A 70 -10.27 -20.53 -13.22
C LEU A 70 -9.01 -20.29 -14.07
N ILE A 71 -7.91 -19.92 -13.43
CA ILE A 71 -6.64 -19.61 -14.12
C ILE A 71 -5.66 -20.78 -14.12
N ALA A 72 -5.87 -21.81 -13.28
CA ALA A 72 -5.00 -22.97 -13.16
C ALA A 72 -4.61 -23.61 -14.50
N PRO A 73 -5.53 -23.82 -15.48
CA PRO A 73 -5.14 -24.40 -16.77
C PRO A 73 -4.14 -23.54 -17.55
N THR A 74 -4.28 -22.21 -17.45
CA THR A 74 -3.37 -21.25 -18.08
C THR A 74 -2.01 -21.25 -17.37
N LEU A 75 -2.01 -21.34 -16.04
CA LEU A 75 -0.78 -21.44 -15.24
C LEU A 75 -0.03 -22.75 -15.52
N ASP A 76 -0.75 -23.87 -15.64
CA ASP A 76 -0.17 -25.17 -15.98
C ASP A 76 0.47 -25.13 -17.37
N GLN A 77 -0.17 -24.48 -18.34
CA GLN A 77 0.39 -24.29 -19.68
C GLN A 77 1.66 -23.41 -19.65
N ALA A 78 1.66 -22.33 -18.89
CA ALA A 78 2.83 -21.46 -18.72
C ALA A 78 3.97 -22.22 -18.04
N ASN A 79 3.69 -22.95 -16.96
CA ASN A 79 4.68 -23.74 -16.25
C ASN A 79 5.27 -24.85 -17.12
N ALA A 80 4.48 -25.49 -17.97
CA ALA A 80 4.98 -26.48 -18.94
C ALA A 80 5.86 -25.86 -20.03
N THR A 81 5.55 -24.64 -20.48
CA THR A 81 6.29 -23.95 -21.56
C THR A 81 7.63 -23.37 -21.09
N PHE A 82 7.66 -22.87 -19.85
CA PHE A 82 8.84 -22.23 -19.25
C PHE A 82 9.53 -23.09 -18.19
N GLN A 83 9.24 -24.39 -18.17
CA GLN A 83 9.77 -25.33 -17.19
C GLN A 83 11.30 -25.27 -17.13
N GLY A 84 11.85 -25.03 -15.94
CA GLY A 84 13.28 -24.93 -15.70
C GLY A 84 13.93 -23.60 -16.10
N ARG A 85 13.19 -22.69 -16.75
CA ARG A 85 13.63 -21.33 -17.08
C ARG A 85 13.02 -20.28 -16.15
N VAL A 86 11.75 -20.45 -15.80
CA VAL A 86 11.00 -19.54 -14.92
C VAL A 86 10.29 -20.35 -13.84
N SER A 87 10.38 -19.89 -12.60
CA SER A 87 9.59 -20.38 -11.47
C SER A 87 8.31 -19.56 -11.38
N LEU A 88 7.17 -20.22 -11.53
CA LEU A 88 5.84 -19.64 -11.39
C LEU A 88 5.24 -20.04 -10.04
N GLY A 89 4.78 -19.07 -9.25
CA GLY A 89 4.06 -19.29 -8.00
C GLY A 89 2.70 -18.60 -8.00
N SER A 90 1.67 -19.27 -7.46
CA SER A 90 0.34 -18.71 -7.23
C SER A 90 0.06 -18.58 -5.73
N TYR A 91 -0.44 -17.42 -5.32
CA TYR A 91 -0.74 -17.10 -3.93
C TYR A 91 -2.15 -16.50 -3.82
N PRO A 92 -3.19 -17.31 -3.52
CA PRO A 92 -4.53 -16.82 -3.33
C PRO A 92 -4.66 -15.99 -2.04
N ASP A 93 -5.39 -14.88 -2.12
CA ASP A 93 -5.73 -14.00 -1.00
C ASP A 93 -7.25 -13.83 -0.93
N TRP A 94 -7.85 -14.52 0.05
CA TRP A 94 -9.30 -14.54 0.26
C TRP A 94 -9.84 -13.28 0.93
N SER A 95 -8.96 -12.48 1.52
CA SER A 95 -9.32 -11.31 2.33
C SER A 95 -9.26 -10.01 1.54
N ASN A 96 -8.63 -10.05 0.37
CA ASN A 96 -8.36 -8.87 -0.42
C ASN A 96 -9.50 -8.59 -1.41
N ASN A 97 -9.97 -7.34 -1.40
CA ASN A 97 -11.02 -6.87 -2.31
C ASN A 97 -10.46 -6.39 -3.66
N TYR A 98 -9.14 -6.26 -3.79
CA TYR A 98 -8.47 -5.68 -4.96
C TYR A 98 -8.01 -6.76 -5.95
N TYR A 99 -7.53 -7.90 -5.45
CA TYR A 99 -7.18 -9.07 -6.25
C TYR A 99 -7.50 -10.34 -5.45
N ARG A 100 -7.66 -11.46 -6.15
CA ARG A 100 -7.88 -12.78 -5.55
C ARG A 100 -6.64 -13.66 -5.58
N VAL A 101 -5.78 -13.53 -6.60
CA VAL A 101 -4.54 -14.31 -6.70
C VAL A 101 -3.38 -13.40 -7.07
N LYS A 102 -2.28 -13.51 -6.33
CA LYS A 102 -0.98 -12.94 -6.67
C LYS A 102 -0.14 -14.01 -7.36
N LEU A 103 0.29 -13.74 -8.57
CA LEU A 103 1.21 -14.60 -9.32
C LEU A 103 2.61 -14.00 -9.23
N THR A 104 3.61 -14.83 -8.93
CA THR A 104 5.03 -14.44 -8.96
C THR A 104 5.76 -15.24 -10.02
N LEU A 105 6.59 -14.55 -10.79
CA LEU A 105 7.47 -15.11 -11.79
C LEU A 105 8.89 -14.80 -11.38
N ASP A 106 9.72 -15.81 -11.20
CA ASP A 106 11.13 -15.65 -10.81
C ASP A 106 12.05 -16.37 -11.81
N SER A 107 13.09 -15.70 -12.28
CA SER A 107 14.07 -16.28 -13.21
C SER A 107 15.46 -15.67 -13.04
N GLU A 108 16.50 -16.39 -13.46
CA GLU A 108 17.86 -15.86 -13.57
C GLU A 108 18.07 -15.01 -14.83
N SER A 109 17.20 -15.17 -15.82
CA SER A 109 17.26 -14.50 -17.13
C SER A 109 16.12 -13.50 -17.26
N GLU A 110 16.45 -12.23 -17.47
CA GLU A 110 15.45 -11.18 -17.68
C GLU A 110 14.64 -11.40 -18.97
N GLN A 111 15.25 -12.00 -19.99
CA GLN A 111 14.59 -12.29 -21.27
C GLN A 111 13.53 -13.38 -21.12
N ASP A 112 13.86 -14.50 -20.47
CA ASP A 112 12.90 -15.59 -20.23
C ASP A 112 11.75 -15.14 -19.32
N LEU A 113 12.06 -14.25 -18.37
CA LEU A 113 11.05 -13.67 -17.49
C LEU A 113 10.05 -12.79 -18.25
N GLU A 114 10.54 -11.93 -19.16
CA GLU A 114 9.69 -11.08 -19.98
C GLU A 114 8.83 -11.89 -20.95
N GLU A 115 9.40 -12.93 -21.58
CA GLU A 115 8.65 -13.85 -22.43
C GLU A 115 7.51 -14.55 -21.67
N ALA A 116 7.78 -15.05 -20.47
CA ALA A 116 6.78 -15.70 -19.63
C ALA A 116 5.70 -14.71 -19.15
N HIS A 117 6.11 -13.48 -18.82
CA HIS A 117 5.19 -12.41 -18.45
C HIS A 117 4.27 -12.03 -19.61
N CYS A 118 4.80 -11.80 -20.81
CA CYS A 118 4.02 -11.54 -22.02
C CYS A 118 3.06 -12.69 -22.35
N PHE A 119 3.54 -13.94 -22.28
CA PHE A 119 2.70 -15.12 -22.51
C PHE A 119 1.50 -15.16 -21.57
N LEU A 120 1.71 -14.90 -20.27
CA LEU A 120 0.61 -14.86 -19.30
C LEU A 120 -0.33 -13.68 -19.55
N MET A 121 0.19 -12.50 -19.87
CA MET A 121 -0.64 -11.34 -20.20
C MET A 121 -1.49 -11.52 -21.46
N GLU A 122 -1.02 -12.31 -22.45
CA GLU A 122 -1.79 -12.65 -23.65
C GLU A 122 -2.85 -13.73 -23.39
N LYS A 123 -2.55 -14.70 -22.52
CA LYS A 123 -3.44 -15.83 -22.22
C LYS A 123 -4.47 -15.51 -21.15
N LEU A 124 -4.15 -14.62 -20.20
CA LEU A 124 -5.09 -14.13 -19.22
C LEU A 124 -6.01 -13.09 -19.87
N SER A 125 -7.30 -13.15 -19.56
CA SER A 125 -8.24 -12.15 -20.04
C SER A 125 -7.88 -10.77 -19.48
N PRO A 126 -7.94 -9.69 -20.28
CA PRO A 126 -7.60 -8.35 -19.82
C PRO A 126 -8.52 -7.88 -18.67
N ASP A 127 -9.75 -8.38 -18.61
CA ASP A 127 -10.70 -8.10 -17.52
C ASP A 127 -10.33 -8.77 -16.18
N VAL A 128 -9.44 -9.76 -16.22
CA VAL A 128 -9.05 -10.58 -15.07
C VAL A 128 -7.76 -10.08 -14.42
N VAL A 129 -6.86 -9.48 -15.20
CA VAL A 129 -5.62 -8.89 -14.69
C VAL A 129 -5.92 -7.51 -14.14
N VAL A 130 -5.56 -7.29 -12.87
CA VAL A 130 -5.77 -6.01 -12.19
C VAL A 130 -4.42 -5.30 -11.94
N PRO A 131 -4.27 -4.04 -12.35
CA PRO A 131 -3.09 -3.27 -11.98
C PRO A 131 -3.16 -2.96 -10.49
N LEU A 132 -2.28 -3.55 -9.67
CA LEU A 132 -2.22 -3.19 -8.25
C LEU A 132 -1.68 -1.78 -8.10
N VAL A 133 -2.58 -0.83 -7.81
CA VAL A 133 -2.21 0.52 -7.39
C VAL A 133 -1.84 0.46 -5.91
N THR A 134 -0.54 0.51 -5.62
CA THR A 134 -0.02 0.48 -4.24
C THR A 134 -0.14 1.82 -3.55
N ASP A 135 -0.12 2.92 -4.31
CA ASP A 135 -0.26 4.29 -3.82
C ASP A 135 -1.45 4.99 -4.49
N CYS A 136 -2.66 4.63 -4.04
CA CYS A 136 -3.89 5.23 -4.56
C CYS A 136 -4.08 6.70 -4.12
N VAL A 137 -3.31 7.17 -3.13
CA VAL A 137 -3.51 8.51 -2.55
C VAL A 137 -2.73 9.57 -3.31
N SER A 138 -1.52 9.26 -3.78
CA SER A 138 -0.76 10.20 -4.62
C SER A 138 -1.36 10.40 -6.00
N THR A 139 -1.93 9.36 -6.60
CA THR A 139 -2.58 9.42 -7.92
C THR A 139 -4.05 9.84 -7.86
N ALA A 140 -4.60 10.08 -6.67
CA ALA A 140 -6.02 10.35 -6.44
C ALA A 140 -6.56 11.49 -7.32
N ALA A 141 -5.82 12.59 -7.46
CA ALA A 141 -6.24 13.72 -8.27
C ALA A 141 -6.41 13.36 -9.75
N THR A 142 -5.51 12.55 -10.31
CA THR A 142 -5.60 12.14 -11.72
C THR A 142 -6.75 11.16 -11.93
N GLU A 143 -6.82 10.12 -11.10
CA GLU A 143 -7.81 9.03 -11.24
C GLU A 143 -9.24 9.49 -10.97
N VAL A 144 -9.47 10.27 -9.90
CA VAL A 144 -10.81 10.74 -9.54
C VAL A 144 -11.37 11.68 -10.61
N TYR A 145 -10.57 12.60 -11.12
CA TYR A 145 -11.02 13.51 -12.17
C TYR A 145 -11.13 12.80 -13.53
N GLY A 146 -10.25 11.84 -13.84
CA GLY A 146 -10.42 10.96 -14.99
C GLY A 146 -11.74 10.18 -14.93
N LEU A 147 -12.10 9.66 -13.75
CA LEU A 147 -13.40 9.01 -13.54
C LEU A 147 -14.58 10.00 -13.70
N ALA A 148 -14.45 11.23 -13.19
CA ALA A 148 -15.47 12.27 -13.35
C ALA A 148 -15.71 12.62 -14.84
N GLU A 149 -14.65 12.59 -15.65
CA GLU A 149 -14.68 12.89 -17.09
C GLU A 149 -15.06 11.66 -17.96
N SER A 150 -15.08 10.45 -17.40
CA SER A 150 -15.35 9.20 -18.14
C SER A 150 -16.73 9.10 -18.79
N GLY A 151 -17.70 9.94 -18.39
CA GLY A 151 -19.08 9.87 -18.86
C GLY A 151 -19.91 8.70 -18.30
N SER A 152 -19.31 7.83 -17.47
CA SER A 152 -20.01 6.72 -16.82
C SER A 152 -21.06 7.21 -15.81
N ALA A 153 -22.05 6.36 -15.49
CA ALA A 153 -23.07 6.70 -14.49
C ALA A 153 -22.48 6.98 -13.09
N LEU A 154 -21.38 6.31 -12.74
CA LEU A 154 -20.62 6.60 -11.52
C LEU A 154 -19.83 7.91 -11.68
N GLY A 155 -19.15 8.10 -12.81
CA GLY A 155 -18.41 9.32 -13.14
C GLY A 155 -19.26 10.59 -13.01
N GLN A 156 -20.51 10.56 -13.48
CA GLN A 156 -21.44 11.69 -13.32
C GLN A 156 -21.74 12.02 -11.85
N LYS A 157 -21.89 11.00 -10.98
CA LYS A 157 -22.07 11.21 -9.54
C LYS A 157 -20.81 11.76 -8.89
N VAL A 158 -19.64 11.25 -9.29
CA VAL A 158 -18.33 11.74 -8.83
C VAL A 158 -18.13 13.20 -9.24
N ALA A 159 -18.44 13.56 -10.48
CA ALA A 159 -18.37 14.94 -10.98
C ALA A 159 -19.29 15.89 -10.18
N ALA A 160 -20.52 15.47 -9.89
CA ALA A 160 -21.45 16.26 -9.08
C ALA A 160 -20.95 16.45 -7.64
N ALA A 161 -20.37 15.42 -7.03
CA ALA A 161 -19.78 15.49 -5.70
C ALA A 161 -18.55 16.42 -5.68
N LEU A 162 -17.64 16.29 -6.66
CA LEU A 162 -16.48 17.16 -6.83
C LEU A 162 -16.90 18.62 -7.00
N GLY A 163 -17.91 18.91 -7.81
CA GLY A 163 -18.43 20.27 -7.96
C GLY A 163 -18.92 20.86 -6.65
N THR A 164 -19.54 20.06 -5.78
CA THR A 164 -19.94 20.50 -4.44
C THR A 164 -18.75 20.78 -3.54
N ILE A 165 -17.72 19.93 -3.57
CA ILE A 165 -16.48 20.10 -2.81
C ILE A 165 -15.74 21.36 -3.27
N GLU A 166 -15.59 21.56 -4.58
CA GLU A 166 -14.92 22.72 -5.15
C GLU A 166 -15.65 24.03 -4.82
N MET A 167 -16.98 24.04 -4.86
CA MET A 167 -17.78 25.18 -4.40
C MET A 167 -17.56 25.49 -2.91
N ALA A 168 -17.34 24.48 -2.07
CA ALA A 168 -17.00 24.70 -0.67
C ALA A 168 -15.59 25.31 -0.52
N LEU A 169 -14.62 24.81 -1.30
CA LEU A 169 -13.25 25.33 -1.36
C LEU A 169 -13.17 26.75 -1.93
N ASP A 170 -14.12 27.16 -2.77
CA ASP A 170 -14.24 28.55 -3.25
C ASP A 170 -14.71 29.51 -2.15
N ARG A 171 -15.52 29.01 -1.21
CA ARG A 171 -16.22 29.84 -0.21
C ARG A 171 -15.50 29.92 1.13
N TYR A 172 -14.75 28.89 1.48
CA TYR A 172 -14.15 28.73 2.81
C TYR A 172 -12.67 28.37 2.70
N SER A 173 -11.85 28.92 3.59
CA SER A 173 -10.44 28.50 3.70
C SER A 173 -10.31 27.10 4.32
N LEU A 174 -9.15 26.47 4.16
CA LEU A 174 -8.90 25.15 4.77
C LEU A 174 -8.99 25.16 6.29
N ALA A 175 -8.65 26.29 6.93
CA ALA A 175 -8.83 26.48 8.36
C ALA A 175 -10.32 26.45 8.78
N GLN A 176 -11.22 26.87 7.90
CA GLN A 176 -12.67 26.94 8.11
C GLN A 176 -13.41 25.67 7.67
N LEU A 177 -12.70 24.72 7.06
CA LEU A 177 -13.27 23.47 6.56
C LEU A 177 -12.82 22.29 7.41
N CYS A 178 -13.77 21.41 7.67
CA CYS A 178 -13.51 20.16 8.37
C CYS A 178 -14.33 19.03 7.75
N VAL A 179 -13.68 17.89 7.49
CA VAL A 179 -14.35 16.70 6.95
C VAL A 179 -14.71 15.76 8.11
N GLY A 180 -15.99 15.44 8.27
CA GLY A 180 -16.42 14.43 9.24
C GLY A 180 -15.99 13.03 8.79
N PHE A 181 -15.27 12.31 9.64
CA PHE A 181 -14.74 10.98 9.33
C PHE A 181 -14.90 10.04 10.52
N ASN A 182 -15.62 8.95 10.31
CA ASN A 182 -15.89 7.93 11.33
C ASN A 182 -15.34 6.55 10.95
N GLY A 183 -14.49 6.46 9.93
CA GLY A 183 -13.94 5.20 9.42
C GLY A 183 -14.90 4.38 8.55
N GLY A 184 -16.13 4.85 8.32
CA GLY A 184 -17.08 4.21 7.41
C GLY A 184 -16.71 4.40 5.93
N LYS A 185 -17.23 3.52 5.07
CA LYS A 185 -17.02 3.60 3.60
C LYS A 185 -17.44 4.94 2.99
N ASP A 186 -18.55 5.51 3.46
CA ASP A 186 -19.15 6.71 2.87
C ASP A 186 -18.30 7.94 3.18
N CYS A 187 -17.83 8.09 4.43
CA CYS A 187 -16.91 9.16 4.80
C CYS A 187 -15.49 8.95 4.23
N THR A 188 -15.09 7.70 3.99
CA THR A 188 -13.82 7.39 3.31
C THR A 188 -13.87 7.83 1.85
N ALA A 189 -14.97 7.58 1.15
CA ALA A 189 -15.17 8.08 -0.21
C ALA A 189 -15.15 9.61 -0.24
N LEU A 190 -15.87 10.26 0.68
CA LEU A 190 -15.85 11.73 0.78
C LEU A 190 -14.44 12.27 1.04
N LEU A 191 -13.71 11.69 2.01
CA LEU A 191 -12.34 12.06 2.31
C LEU A 191 -11.43 11.93 1.08
N HIS A 192 -11.55 10.83 0.33
CA HIS A 192 -10.77 10.60 -0.88
C HIS A 192 -11.06 11.63 -1.97
N LEU A 193 -12.34 11.95 -2.21
CA LEU A 193 -12.73 13.00 -3.16
C LEU A 193 -12.25 14.39 -2.73
N THR A 194 -12.37 14.72 -1.44
CA THR A 194 -11.87 15.99 -0.90
C THR A 194 -10.35 16.08 -1.02
N HIS A 195 -9.63 15.00 -0.73
CA HIS A 195 -8.19 14.93 -0.92
C HIS A 195 -7.80 15.17 -2.39
N ALA A 196 -8.44 14.46 -3.33
CA ALA A 196 -8.20 14.62 -4.76
C ALA A 196 -8.43 16.06 -5.25
N ALA A 197 -9.52 16.70 -4.80
CA ALA A 197 -9.81 18.09 -5.15
C ALA A 197 -8.76 19.07 -4.61
N LEU A 198 -8.27 18.83 -3.40
CA LEU A 198 -7.25 19.67 -2.79
C LEU A 198 -5.89 19.50 -3.44
N GLU A 199 -5.48 18.28 -3.76
CA GLU A 199 -4.21 18.02 -4.47
C GLU A 199 -4.23 18.67 -5.86
N ARG A 200 -5.36 18.60 -6.59
CA ARG A 200 -5.49 19.26 -7.89
C ARG A 200 -5.39 20.78 -7.79
N ARG A 201 -5.99 21.37 -6.76
CA ARG A 201 -6.14 22.83 -6.63
C ARG A 201 -4.94 23.49 -5.94
N TYR A 202 -4.31 22.79 -5.01
CA TYR A 202 -3.22 23.29 -4.17
C TYR A 202 -2.10 22.24 -4.04
N PRO A 203 -1.39 21.90 -5.13
CA PRO A 203 -0.38 20.83 -5.14
C PRO A 203 0.83 21.10 -4.23
N GLU A 204 1.16 22.37 -3.95
CA GLU A 204 2.28 22.75 -3.08
C GLU A 204 1.84 23.13 -1.65
N ARG A 205 0.63 22.74 -1.25
CA ARG A 205 0.13 23.07 0.09
C ARG A 205 0.97 22.43 1.19
N GLN A 206 1.17 23.19 2.26
CA GLN A 206 1.71 22.65 3.52
C GLN A 206 0.60 22.42 4.56
N GLU A 207 -0.54 23.09 4.40
CA GLU A 207 -1.69 22.94 5.28
C GLU A 207 -2.36 21.58 5.09
N LYS A 208 -2.56 20.89 6.22
CA LYS A 208 -3.23 19.59 6.25
C LYS A 208 -4.74 19.77 6.27
N LEU A 209 -5.45 18.88 5.59
CA LEU A 209 -6.90 18.81 5.70
C LEU A 209 -7.28 18.43 7.13
N GLN A 210 -8.14 19.23 7.74
CA GLN A 210 -8.72 18.95 9.05
C GLN A 210 -9.84 17.93 8.92
N VAL A 211 -9.80 16.91 9.78
CA VAL A 211 -10.75 15.82 9.81
C VAL A 211 -11.30 15.66 11.23
N LEU A 212 -12.61 15.71 11.38
CA LEU A 212 -13.29 15.54 12.65
C LEU A 212 -13.72 14.09 12.84
N TYR A 213 -13.21 13.47 13.90
CA TYR A 213 -13.69 12.18 14.38
C TYR A 213 -14.41 12.36 15.72
N ILE A 214 -15.71 12.07 15.73
CA ILE A 214 -16.52 12.05 16.94
C ILE A 214 -16.49 10.62 17.49
N ARG A 215 -15.75 10.41 18.57
CA ARG A 215 -15.53 9.11 19.16
C ARG A 215 -16.71 8.75 20.07
N ILE A 216 -17.36 7.64 19.76
CA ILE A 216 -18.44 7.07 20.56
C ILE A 216 -17.88 6.30 21.77
N THR A 217 -18.73 6.07 22.77
CA THR A 217 -18.39 5.22 23.91
C THR A 217 -18.13 3.78 23.45
N SER A 218 -16.94 3.25 23.75
CA SER A 218 -16.51 1.90 23.36
C SER A 218 -16.45 1.66 21.84
N PRO A 219 -15.55 2.35 21.10
CA PRO A 219 -15.39 2.13 19.67
C PRO A 219 -14.76 0.75 19.39
N PHE A 220 -15.02 0.19 18.20
CA PHE A 220 -14.39 -1.05 17.77
C PHE A 220 -12.87 -0.83 17.54
N PRO A 221 -11.98 -1.67 18.11
CA PRO A 221 -10.53 -1.53 17.94
C PRO A 221 -10.07 -1.53 16.47
N GLU A 222 -10.76 -2.28 15.61
CA GLU A 222 -10.50 -2.36 14.17
C GLU A 222 -10.78 -1.02 13.48
N MET A 223 -11.83 -0.32 13.92
CA MET A 223 -12.20 0.99 13.40
C MET A 223 -11.18 2.05 13.79
N GLU A 224 -10.72 2.01 15.04
CA GLU A 224 -9.64 2.89 15.52
C GLU A 224 -8.34 2.67 14.74
N THR A 225 -7.98 1.41 14.51
CA THR A 225 -6.82 1.04 13.71
C THR A 225 -6.95 1.57 12.28
N PHE A 226 -8.12 1.43 11.67
CA PHE A 226 -8.41 1.95 10.33
C PHE A 226 -8.32 3.48 10.27
N ILE A 227 -8.85 4.19 11.26
CA ILE A 227 -8.78 5.65 11.32
C ILE A 227 -7.32 6.10 11.41
N GLN A 228 -6.52 5.51 12.31
CA GLN A 228 -5.11 5.86 12.44
C GLN A 228 -4.31 5.56 11.17
N ALA A 229 -4.54 4.42 10.54
CA ALA A 229 -3.93 4.08 9.25
C ALA A 229 -4.32 5.07 8.15
N THR A 230 -5.58 5.52 8.14
CA THR A 230 -6.07 6.54 7.18
C THR A 230 -5.42 7.89 7.42
N VAL A 231 -5.26 8.31 8.68
CA VAL A 231 -4.59 9.57 9.03
C VAL A 231 -3.16 9.61 8.52
N GLN A 232 -2.41 8.52 8.71
CA GLN A 232 -1.05 8.39 8.20
C GLN A 232 -1.02 8.36 6.67
N ARG A 233 -1.91 7.57 6.05
CA ARG A 233 -1.95 7.37 4.60
C ARG A 233 -2.30 8.64 3.83
N TYR A 234 -3.20 9.48 4.35
CA TYR A 234 -3.60 10.73 3.70
C TYR A 234 -2.86 11.97 4.22
N GLY A 235 -2.01 11.84 5.25
CA GLY A 235 -1.28 12.97 5.81
C GLY A 235 -2.17 14.06 6.43
N ILE A 236 -3.36 13.69 6.93
CA ILE A 236 -4.39 14.62 7.42
C ILE A 236 -4.21 14.99 8.90
N GLN A 237 -4.89 16.05 9.34
CA GLN A 237 -4.94 16.48 10.74
C GLN A 237 -6.24 15.97 11.39
N LEU A 238 -6.12 15.01 12.31
CA LEU A 238 -7.26 14.44 13.02
C LEU A 238 -7.59 15.27 14.27
N CYS A 239 -8.82 15.77 14.34
CA CYS A 239 -9.42 16.35 15.53
C CYS A 239 -10.39 15.32 16.13
N THR A 240 -10.06 14.79 17.30
CA THR A 240 -10.92 13.81 18.00
C THR A 240 -11.69 14.50 19.11
N VAL A 241 -13.00 14.30 19.13
CA VAL A 241 -13.88 14.81 20.19
C VAL A 241 -14.76 13.68 20.70
N GLU A 242 -14.98 13.64 22.00
CA GLU A 242 -15.83 12.62 22.63
C GLU A 242 -17.23 13.17 22.89
N GLY A 243 -18.24 12.30 22.86
CA GLY A 243 -19.62 12.65 23.21
C GLY A 243 -20.59 12.64 22.03
N SER A 244 -21.76 13.27 22.21
CA SER A 244 -22.75 13.39 21.15
C SER A 244 -22.29 14.37 20.06
N ILE A 245 -22.90 14.30 18.87
CA ILE A 245 -22.56 15.20 17.76
C ILE A 245 -22.72 16.67 18.15
N GLN A 246 -23.77 17.00 18.91
CA GLN A 246 -24.02 18.38 19.31
C GLN A 246 -22.97 18.90 20.30
N GLU A 247 -22.61 18.10 21.31
CA GLU A 247 -21.57 18.43 22.28
C GLU A 247 -20.20 18.55 21.61
N ALA A 248 -19.91 17.63 20.69
CA ALA A 248 -18.65 17.62 19.96
C ALA A 248 -18.48 18.87 19.09
N LEU A 249 -19.55 19.28 18.39
CA LEU A 249 -19.54 20.49 17.57
C LEU A 249 -19.48 21.77 18.43
N ALA A 250 -20.13 21.79 19.60
CA ALA A 250 -20.03 22.90 20.54
C ALA A 250 -18.59 23.05 21.05
N THR A 251 -17.95 21.93 21.43
CA THR A 251 -16.57 21.89 21.91
C THR A 251 -15.59 22.37 20.83
N LEU A 252 -15.78 21.93 19.57
CA LEU A 252 -14.99 22.41 18.43
C LEU A 252 -15.10 23.92 18.21
N LYS A 253 -16.32 24.46 18.34
CA LYS A 253 -16.56 25.90 18.19
C LYS A 253 -15.85 26.72 19.25
N GLU A 254 -15.64 26.19 20.44
CA GLU A 254 -14.89 26.85 21.51
C GLU A 254 -13.37 26.78 21.31
N GLN A 255 -12.88 25.85 20.49
CA GLN A 255 -11.46 25.63 20.21
C GLN A 255 -10.94 26.36 18.96
N GLN A 256 -11.81 27.01 18.18
CA GLN A 256 -11.49 27.83 17.00
C GLN A 256 -11.58 29.32 17.33
#